data_AF-A0A8X6L150-F1
#
_entry.id   AF-A0A8X6L150-F1
#
_cell.length_a   1.000
_cell.length_b   1.000
_cell.length_c   1.000
_cell.angle_alpha   90.00
_cell.angle_beta   90.00
_cell.angle_gamma   90.00
#
_symmetry.space_group_name_H-M   'P 1'
#
loop_
_entity.id
_entity.type
_entity.pdbx_description
1 polymer ?
#
loop_
_entity_poly.entity_id
_entity_poly.type
_entity_poly.pdbx_seq_one_letter_code
_entity_poly.pdbx_strand_id
1 'polypeptide(L)'
;MDYFKGSFDLGVSLHACGFATDQVIQHCISRGASFVCCPCCYGVIRNTQSLNYPLSKKFCSTSLSYQKYNLLTHCADRTEVNTPTAEQGEVCMGLIDTDRVFLAQEYGYEVTLTTLQPKSCSTKHNLIIGKSPKLLKHVD
;
A
#
# COMPACT_ATOMS: atom_id res chain seq x y z
N MET A 1 -5.00 -11.91 -10.56
CA MET A 1 -4.77 -10.85 -11.58
C MET A 1 -3.72 -11.28 -12.60
N ASP A 2 -3.48 -12.59 -12.76
CA ASP A 2 -2.34 -13.14 -13.52
C ASP A 2 -2.58 -13.23 -15.05
N TYR A 3 -3.66 -12.62 -15.53
CA TYR A 3 -4.05 -12.65 -16.94
C TYR A 3 -3.22 -11.69 -17.79
N PHE A 4 -2.80 -10.54 -17.24
CA PHE A 4 -2.05 -9.56 -18.00
C PHE A 4 -0.55 -9.87 -18.01
N LYS A 5 -0.06 -10.33 -19.17
CA LYS A 5 1.34 -10.71 -19.37
C LYS A 5 2.18 -9.66 -20.11
N GLY A 6 1.57 -8.60 -20.65
CA GLY A 6 2.26 -7.53 -21.38
C GLY A 6 3.18 -6.66 -20.52
N SER A 7 4.18 -6.03 -21.14
CA SER A 7 5.03 -5.03 -20.48
C SER A 7 4.26 -3.75 -20.18
N PHE A 8 4.64 -3.08 -19.10
CA PHE A 8 4.12 -1.78 -18.71
C PHE A 8 5.15 -1.06 -17.84
N ASP A 9 5.12 0.26 -17.86
CA ASP A 9 6.04 1.12 -17.10
C ASP A 9 5.35 1.83 -15.92
N LEU A 10 4.02 1.82 -15.88
CA LEU A 10 3.21 2.43 -14.83
C LEU A 10 2.01 1.54 -14.46
N GLY A 11 1.86 1.22 -13.18
CA GLY A 11 0.64 0.66 -12.60
C GLY A 11 -0.13 1.70 -11.79
N VAL A 12 -1.45 1.72 -11.90
CA VAL A 12 -2.30 2.66 -11.16
C VAL A 12 -3.41 1.89 -10.46
N SER A 13 -3.66 2.19 -9.18
CA SER A 13 -4.84 1.71 -8.45
C SER A 13 -5.48 2.88 -7.70
N LEU A 14 -6.72 3.26 -8.04
CA LEU A 14 -7.41 4.39 -7.41
C LEU A 14 -8.72 3.91 -6.81
N HIS A 15 -8.90 4.15 -5.51
CA HIS A 15 -10.00 3.57 -4.72
C HIS A 15 -10.08 2.04 -4.87
N ALA A 16 -8.93 1.40 -5.00
CA ALA A 16 -8.84 -0.05 -5.03
C ALA A 16 -8.88 -0.61 -3.60
N CYS A 17 -9.44 -1.81 -3.46
CA CYS A 17 -9.37 -2.51 -2.19
C CYS A 17 -7.90 -2.79 -1.84
N GLY A 18 -7.58 -2.87 -0.54
CA GLY A 18 -6.21 -3.04 -0.07
C GLY A 18 -5.53 -4.25 -0.71
N PHE A 19 -6.26 -5.36 -0.86
CA PHE A 19 -5.77 -6.55 -1.55
C PHE A 19 -5.40 -6.28 -3.03
N ALA A 20 -6.23 -5.54 -3.78
CA ALA A 20 -5.92 -5.21 -5.17
C ALA A 20 -4.75 -4.23 -5.28
N THR A 21 -4.65 -3.27 -4.36
CA THR A 21 -3.50 -2.37 -4.28
C THR A 21 -2.20 -3.15 -4.05
N ASP A 22 -2.19 -4.13 -3.14
CA ASP A 22 -1.00 -4.94 -2.87
C ASP A 22 -0.59 -5.76 -4.09
N GLN A 23 -1.55 -6.31 -4.83
CA GLN A 23 -1.30 -7.01 -6.10
C GLN A 23 -0.71 -6.07 -7.16
N VAL A 24 -1.21 -4.83 -7.28
CA VAL A 24 -0.67 -3.83 -8.21
C VAL A 24 0.78 -3.50 -7.85
N ILE A 25 1.06 -3.22 -6.57
CA ILE A 25 2.42 -2.93 -6.09
C ILE A 25 3.36 -4.11 -6.38
N GLN A 26 2.94 -5.34 -6.07
CA GLN A 26 3.75 -6.54 -6.32
C GLN A 26 4.02 -6.75 -7.81
N HIS A 27 3.01 -6.59 -8.67
CA HIS A 27 3.21 -6.68 -10.12
C HIS A 27 4.16 -5.59 -10.64
N CYS A 28 4.02 -4.35 -10.16
CA CYS A 28 4.92 -3.26 -10.52
C CYS A 28 6.36 -3.55 -10.11
N ILE A 29 6.57 -3.98 -8.86
CA ILE A 29 7.88 -4.43 -8.35
C ILE A 29 8.47 -5.51 -9.24
N SER A 30 7.72 -6.56 -9.56
CA SER A 30 8.20 -7.69 -10.37
C SER A 30 8.62 -7.30 -11.79
N ARG A 31 8.03 -6.23 -12.35
CA ARG A 31 8.36 -5.72 -13.68
C ARG A 31 9.32 -4.52 -13.66
N GLY A 32 9.63 -3.97 -12.51
CA GLY A 32 10.34 -2.70 -12.40
C GLY A 32 9.54 -1.52 -12.98
N ALA A 33 8.21 -1.52 -12.85
CA ALA A 33 7.32 -0.44 -13.28
C ALA A 33 7.04 0.52 -12.12
N SER A 34 6.90 1.82 -12.39
CA SER A 34 6.45 2.78 -11.38
C SER A 34 4.99 2.51 -11.00
N PHE A 35 4.54 3.05 -9.86
CA PHE A 35 3.15 2.91 -9.45
C PHE A 35 2.57 4.13 -8.73
N VAL A 36 1.25 4.29 -8.84
CA VAL A 36 0.45 5.25 -8.06
C VAL A 36 -0.76 4.54 -7.49
N CYS A 37 -0.87 4.47 -6.16
CA CYS A 37 -1.92 3.73 -5.47
C CYS A 37 -2.65 4.60 -4.44
N CYS A 38 -3.99 4.60 -4.47
CA CYS A 38 -4.88 5.18 -3.48
C CYS A 38 -5.75 4.06 -2.88
N PRO A 39 -5.30 3.39 -1.81
CA PRO A 39 -6.01 2.27 -1.20
C PRO A 39 -7.22 2.74 -0.36
N CYS A 40 -8.32 1.98 -0.39
CA CYS A 40 -9.54 2.35 0.35
C CYS A 40 -10.06 1.29 1.34
N CYS A 41 -10.19 0.02 0.95
CA CYS A 41 -10.74 -1.04 1.81
C CYS A 41 -9.62 -1.90 2.40
N TYR A 42 -9.14 -1.55 3.60
CA TYR A 42 -8.00 -2.22 4.22
C TYR A 42 -8.40 -3.55 4.87
N GLY A 43 -9.59 -3.64 5.46
CA GLY A 43 -10.07 -4.80 6.22
C GLY A 43 -10.37 -6.05 5.39
N VAL A 44 -10.21 -5.99 4.06
CA VAL A 44 -10.34 -7.16 3.16
C VAL A 44 -8.99 -7.77 2.77
N ILE A 45 -7.89 -7.21 3.28
CA ILE A 45 -6.53 -7.74 3.15
C ILE A 45 -6.45 -9.12 3.81
N ARG A 46 -5.82 -10.08 3.11
CA ARG A 46 -5.68 -11.46 3.59
C ARG A 46 -4.49 -12.14 2.93
N ASN A 47 -3.87 -13.09 3.64
CA ASN A 47 -2.80 -13.90 3.07
C ASN A 47 -3.29 -14.65 1.83
N THR A 48 -2.40 -14.83 0.87
CA THR A 48 -2.59 -15.63 -0.34
C THR A 48 -1.33 -16.44 -0.62
N GLN A 49 -1.32 -17.17 -1.74
CA GLN A 49 -0.13 -17.91 -2.16
C GLN A 49 1.06 -16.98 -2.47
N SER A 50 0.81 -15.74 -2.91
CA SER A 50 1.84 -14.79 -3.36
C SER A 50 2.09 -13.60 -2.42
N LEU A 51 1.17 -13.35 -1.48
CA LEU A 51 1.25 -12.24 -0.52
C LEU A 51 1.02 -12.76 0.89
N ASN A 52 1.99 -12.53 1.76
CA ASN A 52 1.89 -12.82 3.18
C ASN A 52 2.12 -11.53 3.97
N TYR A 53 1.34 -11.31 5.02
CA TYR A 53 1.40 -10.11 5.84
C TYR A 53 2.03 -10.41 7.21
N PRO A 54 2.90 -9.51 7.73
CA PRO A 54 3.31 -8.23 7.15
C PRO A 54 4.12 -8.36 5.86
N LEU A 55 4.07 -7.35 4.99
CA LEU A 55 4.64 -7.38 3.65
C LEU A 55 6.17 -7.18 3.65
N SER A 56 6.66 -6.22 4.42
CA SER A 56 8.07 -5.87 4.46
C SER A 56 8.85 -6.74 5.45
N LYS A 57 10.14 -6.97 5.17
CA LYS A 57 11.09 -7.55 6.13
C LYS A 57 11.15 -6.72 7.40
N LYS A 58 11.03 -5.39 7.29
CA LYS A 58 11.04 -4.49 8.45
C LYS A 58 9.91 -4.80 9.41
N PHE A 59 8.67 -4.93 8.93
CA PHE A 59 7.56 -5.31 9.80
C PHE A 59 7.66 -6.77 10.24
N CYS A 60 8.10 -7.69 9.37
CA CYS A 60 8.33 -9.09 9.73
C CYS A 60 9.36 -9.26 10.87
N SER A 61 10.32 -8.33 11.01
CA SER A 61 11.33 -8.36 12.08
C SER A 61 10.79 -7.93 13.46
N THR A 62 9.56 -7.41 13.52
CA THR A 62 8.91 -7.01 14.77
C THR A 62 8.12 -8.17 15.38
N SER A 63 7.53 -7.97 16.56
CA SER A 63 6.61 -8.93 17.20
C SER A 63 5.17 -8.88 16.64
N LEU A 64 4.98 -8.29 15.45
CA LEU A 64 3.70 -8.14 14.77
C LEU A 64 3.33 -9.44 14.02
N SER A 65 2.48 -10.25 14.64
CA SER A 65 1.93 -11.45 13.98
C SER A 65 0.88 -11.09 12.92
N TYR A 66 0.61 -12.02 12.01
CA TYR A 66 -0.48 -11.89 11.03
C TYR A 66 -1.83 -11.54 11.67
N GLN A 67 -2.14 -12.11 12.84
CA GLN A 67 -3.38 -11.81 13.57
C GLN A 67 -3.45 -10.35 14.03
N LYS A 68 -2.33 -9.81 14.54
CA LYS A 68 -2.26 -8.39 14.95
C LYS A 68 -2.29 -7.47 13.73
N TYR A 69 -1.62 -7.86 12.64
CA TYR A 69 -1.69 -7.13 11.38
C TYR A 69 -3.14 -7.07 10.86
N ASN A 70 -3.86 -8.19 10.89
CA ASN A 70 -5.26 -8.25 10.48
C ASN A 70 -6.18 -7.42 11.40
N LEU A 71 -5.84 -7.29 12.69
CA LEU A 71 -6.56 -6.35 13.55
C LEU A 71 -6.33 -4.90 13.10
N LEU A 72 -5.11 -4.51 12.74
CA LEU A 72 -4.81 -3.17 12.21
C LEU A 72 -5.59 -2.91 10.92
N THR A 73 -5.69 -3.88 10.01
CA THR A 73 -6.43 -3.72 8.75
C THR A 73 -7.93 -3.50 8.99
N HIS A 74 -8.53 -4.19 9.96
CA HIS A 74 -9.91 -3.96 10.36
C HIS A 74 -10.12 -2.60 11.05
N CYS A 75 -9.19 -2.19 11.91
CA CYS A 75 -9.23 -0.88 12.55
C CYS A 75 -9.08 0.25 11.52
N ALA A 76 -8.26 0.06 10.49
CA ALA A 76 -8.05 1.03 9.43
C ALA A 76 -9.38 1.39 8.74
N ASP A 77 -10.33 0.48 8.58
CA ASP A 77 -11.63 0.77 7.94
C ASP A 77 -12.62 1.57 8.81
N ARG A 78 -12.25 1.93 10.04
CA ARG A 78 -13.01 2.87 10.87
C ARG A 78 -12.86 4.30 10.32
N THR A 79 -13.91 4.78 9.65
CA THR A 79 -13.95 6.09 8.97
C THR A 79 -15.03 7.01 9.52
N GLU A 80 -15.49 6.73 10.74
CA GLU A 80 -16.39 7.62 11.49
C GLU A 80 -15.78 9.02 11.59
N VAL A 81 -16.62 10.06 11.68
CA VAL A 81 -16.14 11.46 11.73
C VAL A 81 -16.31 11.99 13.15
N ASN A 82 -15.32 12.74 13.64
CA ASN A 82 -15.31 13.38 14.97
C ASN A 82 -15.39 12.42 16.16
N THR A 83 -14.79 11.23 16.03
CA THR A 83 -14.69 10.24 17.11
C THR A 83 -13.23 9.86 17.37
N PRO A 84 -12.86 9.45 18.60
CA PRO A 84 -11.52 8.91 18.86
C PRO A 84 -11.17 7.67 18.00
N THR A 85 -12.19 6.94 17.55
CA THR A 85 -12.05 5.80 16.64
C THR A 85 -11.64 6.20 15.22
N ALA A 86 -11.93 7.45 14.81
CA ALA A 86 -11.49 8.00 13.52
C ALA A 86 -9.97 8.21 13.47
N GLU A 87 -9.40 8.80 14.52
CA GLU A 87 -7.96 9.02 14.65
C GLU A 87 -7.20 7.69 14.64
N GLN A 88 -7.75 6.67 15.32
CA GLN A 88 -7.21 5.32 15.30
C GLN A 88 -7.23 4.71 13.90
N GLY A 89 -8.32 4.90 13.15
CA GLY A 89 -8.44 4.45 11.76
C GLY A 89 -7.35 5.06 10.87
N GLU A 90 -7.13 6.38 10.99
CA GLU A 90 -6.09 7.11 10.27
C GLU A 90 -4.68 6.56 10.56
N VAL A 91 -4.36 6.38 11.85
CA VAL A 91 -3.08 5.79 12.27
C VAL A 91 -2.91 4.38 11.70
N CYS A 92 -3.96 3.55 11.75
CA CYS A 92 -3.89 2.19 11.24
C CYS A 92 -3.70 2.15 9.71
N MET A 93 -4.36 3.03 8.95
CA MET A 93 -4.12 3.19 7.52
C MET A 93 -2.66 3.55 7.25
N GLY A 94 -2.14 4.56 7.95
CA GLY A 94 -0.75 4.98 7.81
C GLY A 94 0.25 3.87 8.11
N LEU A 95 0.00 3.02 9.11
CA LEU A 95 0.84 1.86 9.43
C LEU A 95 0.87 0.83 8.30
N ILE A 96 -0.29 0.49 7.73
CA ILE A 96 -0.40 -0.49 6.64
C ILE A 96 0.27 0.06 5.37
N ASP A 97 0.07 1.35 5.06
CA ASP A 97 0.71 1.99 3.92
C ASP A 97 2.22 2.13 4.11
N THR A 98 2.67 2.33 5.35
CA THR A 98 4.10 2.34 5.67
C THR A 98 4.74 0.96 5.42
N ASP A 99 4.04 -0.13 5.70
CA ASP A 99 4.52 -1.48 5.37
C ASP A 99 4.65 -1.68 3.85
N ARG A 100 3.70 -1.18 3.06
CA ARG A 100 3.76 -1.16 1.59
C ARG A 100 4.95 -0.33 1.07
N VAL A 101 5.20 0.82 1.70
CA VAL A 101 6.34 1.70 1.40
C VAL A 101 7.65 0.95 1.65
N PHE A 102 7.79 0.31 2.80
CA PHE A 102 8.99 -0.47 3.13
C PHE A 102 9.19 -1.65 2.16
N LEU A 103 8.12 -2.37 1.80
CA LEU A 103 8.20 -3.41 0.79
C LEU A 103 8.79 -2.86 -0.51
N ALA A 104 8.27 -1.76 -1.05
CA ALA A 104 8.77 -1.21 -2.31
C ALA A 104 10.22 -0.69 -2.19
N GLN A 105 10.60 -0.09 -1.06
CA GLN A 105 11.96 0.37 -0.79
C GLN A 105 12.97 -0.80 -0.75
N GLU A 106 12.57 -1.99 -0.31
CA GLU A 106 13.43 -3.19 -0.35
C GLU A 106 13.86 -3.57 -1.78
N TYR A 107 13.09 -3.14 -2.79
CA TYR A 107 13.39 -3.35 -4.21
C TYR A 107 13.97 -2.10 -4.90
N GLY A 108 14.41 -1.11 -4.12
CA GLY A 108 15.11 0.08 -4.63
C GLY A 108 14.20 1.17 -5.19
N TYR A 109 12.90 1.15 -4.87
CA TYR A 109 11.99 2.24 -5.26
C TYR A 109 12.20 3.47 -4.37
N GLU A 110 12.15 4.65 -4.98
CA GLU A 110 11.90 5.90 -4.25
C GLU A 110 10.38 6.02 -4.07
N VAL A 111 9.91 6.08 -2.83
CA VAL A 111 8.48 6.04 -2.52
C VAL A 111 8.06 7.29 -1.75
N THR A 112 7.00 7.94 -2.20
CA THR A 112 6.34 9.04 -1.50
C THR A 112 4.98 8.55 -0.98
N LEU A 113 4.79 8.60 0.34
CA LEU A 113 3.49 8.46 0.99
C LEU A 113 2.94 9.86 1.28
N THR A 114 1.82 10.21 0.65
CA THR A 114 1.17 11.52 0.78
C THR A 114 -0.34 11.35 0.83
N THR A 115 -1.09 12.45 0.73
CA THR A 115 -2.56 12.47 0.76
C THR A 115 -3.13 13.20 -0.45
N LEU A 116 -4.27 12.72 -0.95
CA LEU A 116 -5.06 13.43 -1.97
C LEU A 116 -5.44 14.83 -1.47
N GLN A 117 -5.45 15.80 -2.38
CA GLN A 117 -5.85 17.17 -2.11
C GLN A 117 -7.15 17.51 -2.85
N PRO A 118 -8.13 18.16 -2.19
CA PRO A 118 -8.13 18.54 -0.77
C PRO A 118 -8.32 17.33 0.17
N LYS A 119 -7.81 17.39 1.40
CA LYS A 119 -7.98 16.30 2.39
C LYS A 119 -9.45 15.93 2.67
N SER A 120 -10.37 16.85 2.43
CA SER A 120 -11.81 16.65 2.56
C SER A 120 -12.42 15.80 1.44
N CYS A 121 -11.66 15.42 0.40
CA CYS A 121 -12.20 14.64 -0.72
C CYS A 121 -12.62 13.22 -0.32
N SER A 122 -11.99 12.64 0.71
CA SER A 122 -12.25 11.27 1.18
C SER A 122 -11.63 11.08 2.57
N THR A 123 -12.24 10.23 3.39
CA THR A 123 -11.62 9.71 4.63
C THR A 123 -10.55 8.64 4.34
N LYS A 124 -10.50 8.16 3.08
CA LYS A 124 -9.48 7.26 2.53
C LYS A 124 -8.70 8.03 1.49
N HIS A 125 -7.72 8.81 1.92
CA HIS A 125 -7.02 9.76 1.04
C HIS A 125 -5.52 9.49 0.92
N ASN A 126 -5.00 8.40 1.50
CA ASN A 126 -3.58 8.07 1.37
C ASN A 126 -3.25 7.74 -0.09
N LEU A 127 -2.09 8.25 -0.53
CA LEU A 127 -1.57 8.08 -1.87
C LEU A 127 -0.11 7.61 -1.77
N ILE A 128 0.16 6.46 -2.36
CA ILE A 128 1.48 5.83 -2.41
C ILE A 128 2.01 5.95 -3.84
N ILE A 129 3.10 6.67 -4.01
CA ILE A 129 3.74 6.90 -5.31
C ILE A 129 5.12 6.24 -5.28
N GLY A 130 5.33 5.19 -6.06
CA GLY A 130 6.62 4.51 -6.18
C GLY A 130 7.27 4.80 -7.53
N LYS A 131 8.44 5.44 -7.53
CA LYS A 131 9.27 5.63 -8.72
C LYS A 131 10.20 4.43 -8.90
N SER A 132 10.13 3.81 -10.08
CA SER A 132 10.95 2.65 -10.39
C SER A 132 12.45 2.97 -10.43
N PRO A 133 13.31 2.09 -9.91
CA PRO A 133 14.76 2.22 -10.04
C PRO A 133 15.23 2.22 -11.50
N LYS A 134 14.42 1.75 -12.47
CA LYS A 134 14.74 1.88 -13.89
C LYS A 134 14.74 3.35 -14.34
N LEU A 135 13.75 4.12 -13.90
CA LEU A 135 13.67 5.55 -14.24
C LEU A 135 14.76 6.36 -13.57
N LEU A 136 15.13 6.01 -12.33
CA LEU A 136 16.17 6.72 -11.58
C LEU A 136 17.56 6.60 -12.23
N LYS A 137 17.84 5.53 -12.98
CA LYS A 137 19.11 5.33 -13.70
C LYS A 137 19.25 6.15 -14.98
N HIS A 138 18.19 6.82 -15.43
CA HIS A 138 18.18 7.62 -16.67
C HIS A 138 18.18 9.14 -16.42
N VAL A 139 18.42 9.56 -15.18
CA VAL A 139 18.39 10.97 -14.76
C VAL A 139 19.80 11.54 -14.47
N ASP A 140 20.85 10.75 -14.70
CA ASP A 140 22.26 11.18 -14.62
C ASP A 140 22.86 11.51 -16.00
#